data_AF-A0A738VGW5-F1
#
_entry.id   AF-A0A738VGW5-F1
#
_cell.length_a   1.000
_cell.length_b   1.000
_cell.length_c   1.000
_cell.angle_alpha   90.00
_cell.angle_beta   90.00
_cell.angle_gamma   90.00
#
_symmetry.space_group_name_H-M   'P 1'
#
loop_
_entity.id
_entity.type
_entity.pdbx_description
1 polymer ?
#
loop_
_entity_poly.entity_id
_entity_poly.type
_entity_poly.pdbx_seq_one_letter_code
_entity_poly.pdbx_strand_id
1 'polypeptide(L)' 'FIETNLQNNVPNGCGLFCYHAIQLLSNAGQNDPATTLREFAENFLTLSVEEQTLFNTQTRRQIYEYSLQ' A
#
# COMPACT_ATOMS: atom_id res chain seq x y z
N PHE A 1 -17.74 0.76 4.22
CA PHE A 1 -16.69 0.11 3.43
C PHE A 1 -15.73 1.17 2.91
N ILE A 2 -14.43 0.87 2.82
CA ILE A 2 -13.43 1.74 2.19
C ILE A 2 -13.06 1.06 0.88
N GLU A 3 -13.52 1.61 -0.24
CA GLU A 3 -13.41 0.99 -1.56
C GLU A 3 -12.85 2.01 -2.57
N THR A 4 -11.55 1.91 -2.83
CA THR A 4 -10.83 2.80 -3.75
C THR A 4 -9.96 1.95 -4.68
N ASN A 5 -10.10 2.11 -6.00
CA ASN A 5 -9.27 1.38 -6.95
C ASN A 5 -7.89 2.04 -7.06
N LEU A 6 -6.88 1.40 -6.46
CA LEU A 6 -5.47 1.82 -6.51
C LEU A 6 -4.62 0.96 -7.48
N GLN A 7 -5.24 0.05 -8.23
CA GLN A 7 -4.51 -1.00 -8.97
C GLN A 7 -4.27 -0.68 -10.45
N ASN A 8 -4.63 0.52 -10.92
CA ASN A 8 -4.45 0.91 -12.33
C ASN A 8 -2.96 0.88 -12.75
N ASN A 9 -2.06 1.43 -11.92
CA ASN A 9 -0.60 1.39 -12.16
C ASN A 9 0.11 0.39 -11.23
N VAL A 10 -0.65 -0.33 -10.40
CA VAL A 10 -0.19 -1.38 -9.48
C VAL A 10 -0.97 -2.66 -9.79
N PRO A 11 -0.73 -3.28 -10.96
CA PRO A 11 -1.55 -4.40 -11.43
C PRO A 11 -1.47 -5.58 -10.46
N ASN A 12 -2.62 -6.18 -10.13
CA ASN A 12 -2.75 -7.23 -9.11
C ASN A 12 -2.09 -6.84 -7.79
N GLY A 13 -2.21 -5.57 -7.40
CA GLY A 13 -1.59 -4.96 -6.23
C GLY A 13 -2.32 -5.21 -4.92
N CYS A 14 -3.46 -5.91 -4.90
CA CYS A 14 -4.25 -6.12 -3.68
C CYS A 14 -3.41 -6.67 -2.51
N GLY A 15 -2.55 -7.66 -2.75
CA GLY A 15 -1.64 -8.20 -1.73
C GLY A 15 -0.57 -7.20 -1.26
N LEU A 16 -0.07 -6.33 -2.15
CA LEU A 16 0.90 -5.28 -1.80
C LEU A 16 0.26 -4.25 -0.88
N PHE A 17 -0.96 -3.81 -1.21
CA PHE A 17 -1.69 -2.86 -0.37
C PHE A 17 -2.10 -3.46 0.96
N CYS A 18 -2.45 -4.76 1.03
CA CYS A 18 -2.66 -5.44 2.31
C CYS A 18 -1.39 -5.45 3.17
N TYR A 19 -0.25 -5.83 2.59
CA TYR A 19 1.04 -5.82 3.30
C TYR A 19 1.39 -4.41 3.82
N HIS A 20 1.27 -3.40 2.96
CA HIS A 20 1.61 -2.03 3.33
C HIS A 20 0.61 -1.42 4.33
N ALA A 21 -0.68 -1.75 4.22
CA ALA A 21 -1.70 -1.35 5.19
C ALA A 21 -1.40 -1.91 6.59
N ILE A 22 -1.00 -3.18 6.69
CA ILE A 22 -0.59 -3.78 7.97
C ILE A 22 0.62 -3.05 8.55
N GLN A 23 1.61 -2.73 7.71
CA GLN A 23 2.80 -1.96 8.12
C GLN A 23 2.46 -0.53 8.58
N LEU A 24 1.49 0.14 7.92
CA LEU A 24 1.02 1.45 8.35
C LEU A 24 0.34 1.35 9.72
N LEU A 25 -0.57 0.39 9.90
CA LEU A 25 -1.30 0.19 11.15
C LEU A 25 -0.38 -0.21 12.31
N SER A 26 0.68 -0.98 12.07
CA SER A 26 1.66 -1.31 13.12
C SER A 26 2.42 -0.08 13.63
N ASN A 27 2.56 0.95 12.79
CA ASN A 27 3.30 2.17 13.09
C ASN A 27 2.39 3.36 13.48
N ALA A 28 1.08 3.25 13.27
CA ALA A 28 0.10 4.33 13.50
C ALA A 28 -0.26 4.53 14.99
N GLY A 29 0.18 3.65 15.88
CA GLY A 29 -0.07 3.76 17.32
C GLY A 29 -1.56 3.67 17.67
N GLN A 30 -2.12 4.75 18.25
CA GLN A 30 -3.53 4.85 18.67
C GLN A 30 -4.41 5.62 17.67
N ASN A 31 -3.90 5.94 16.48
CA ASN A 31 -4.67 6.63 15.46
C ASN A 31 -5.82 5.74 14.96
N ASP A 32 -6.93 6.36 14.55
CA ASP A 32 -8.07 5.64 13.99
C ASP A 32 -7.67 4.88 12.71
N PRO A 33 -7.84 3.53 12.67
CA PRO A 33 -7.46 2.73 11.50
C PRO A 33 -8.22 3.11 10.23
N ALA A 34 -9.50 3.47 10.36
CA ALA A 34 -10.32 3.81 9.19
C ALA A 34 -9.82 5.10 8.52
N THR A 35 -9.47 6.10 9.32
CA THR A 35 -8.88 7.36 8.86
C THR A 35 -7.49 7.12 8.26
N THR A 36 -6.63 6.37 8.95
CA THR A 36 -5.27 6.04 8.47
C THR A 36 -5.29 5.38 7.07
N LEU A 37 -6.16 4.39 6.86
CA LEU A 37 -6.25 3.68 5.58
C LEU A 37 -6.92 4.54 4.49
N ARG A 38 -7.88 5.38 4.85
CA ARG A 38 -8.53 6.30 3.90
C ARG A 38 -7.55 7.36 3.41
N GLU A 39 -6.83 8.00 4.32
CA GLU A 39 -5.82 9.00 3.99
C GLU A 39 -4.70 8.40 3.13
N PHE A 40 -4.24 7.18 3.45
CA PHE A 40 -3.28 6.48 2.59
C PHE A 40 -3.81 6.30 1.17
N ALA A 41 -5.04 5.81 1.00
CA ALA A 41 -5.62 5.57 -0.32
C ALA A 41 -5.81 6.87 -1.12
N GLU A 42 -6.28 7.93 -0.46
CA GLU A 42 -6.44 9.26 -1.08
C GLU A 42 -5.10 9.85 -1.49
N ASN A 43 -4.10 9.81 -0.61
CA ASN A 43 -2.75 10.28 -0.92
C ASN A 43 -2.09 9.46 -2.05
N PHE A 44 -2.28 8.14 -2.06
CA PHE A 44 -1.73 7.27 -3.10
C PHE A 44 -2.22 7.64 -4.51
N LEU A 45 -3.49 8.07 -4.64
CA LEU A 45 -4.05 8.52 -5.91
C LEU A 45 -3.43 9.83 -6.42
N THR A 46 -2.84 10.64 -5.53
CA THR A 46 -2.16 11.90 -5.93
C THR A 46 -0.75 11.67 -6.46
N LEU A 47 -0.19 10.47 -6.27
CA LEU A 47 1.14 10.11 -6.74
C LEU A 47 1.18 10.01 -8.28
N SER A 48 2.33 10.35 -8.85
CA SER A 48 2.63 10.11 -10.27
C SER A 48 2.61 8.62 -10.63
N VAL A 49 2.49 8.33 -11.92
CA VAL A 49 2.54 6.94 -12.44
C VAL A 49 3.88 6.29 -12.08
N GLU A 50 4.97 7.05 -12.17
CA GLU A 50 6.31 6.62 -11.82
C GLU A 50 6.43 6.24 -10.34
N GLU A 51 5.88 7.06 -9.43
CA GLU A 51 5.88 6.78 -7.99
C GLU A 51 5.03 5.55 -7.64
N GLN A 52 3.85 5.39 -8.26
CA GLN A 52 3.01 4.21 -8.06
C GLN A 52 3.69 2.93 -8.60
N THR A 53 4.37 3.03 -9.74
CA THR A 53 5.14 1.92 -10.32
C THR A 53 6.38 1.58 -9.49
N LEU A 54 7.00 2.57 -8.87
CA LEU A 54 8.11 2.38 -7.95
C LEU A 54 7.66 1.64 -6.69
N PHE A 55 6.56 2.10 -6.07
CA PHE A 55 5.89 1.40 -4.96
C PHE A 55 5.63 -0.07 -5.32
N ASN A 56 5.01 -0.30 -6.48
CA ASN A 56 4.70 -1.62 -7.00
C ASN A 56 5.92 -2.56 -7.08
N THR A 57 7.06 -2.03 -7.51
CA THR A 57 8.30 -2.81 -7.66
C THR A 57 9.00 -3.04 -6.32
N GLN A 58 9.12 -2.00 -5.50
CA GLN A 58 9.82 -2.07 -4.22
C GLN A 58 9.08 -2.95 -3.22
N THR A 59 7.78 -2.78 -3.07
CA THR A 59 6.97 -3.56 -2.12
C THR A 59 6.98 -5.05 -2.46
N ARG A 60 6.94 -5.43 -3.75
CA ARG A 60 7.07 -6.85 -4.13
C ARG A 60 8.40 -7.45 -3.73
N ARG A 61 9.50 -6.71 -3.94
CA ARG A 61 10.85 -7.19 -3.57
C ARG A 61 10.97 -7.37 -2.05
N GLN A 62 10.45 -6.41 -1.27
CA GLN A 62 10.42 -6.50 0.20
C GLN A 62 9.58 -7.69 0.69
N ILE A 63 8.39 -7.92 0.11
CA ILE A 63 7.57 -9.08 0.47
C ILE A 63 8.30 -10.39 0.17
N TYR A 64 8.94 -10.47 -1.00
CA TYR A 64 9.64 -11.68 -1.42
C TYR A 64 10.89 -11.95 -0.58
N GLU A 65 11.52 -10.93 0.00
CA GLU A 65 12.69 -11.06 0.88
C GLU A 65 12.42 -11.99 2.07
N TYR A 66 11.22 -11.96 2.67
CA TYR A 66 10.82 -12.88 3.73
C TYR A 66 10.72 -14.36 3.29
N SER A 67 10.73 -14.61 1.97
CA SER A 67 10.67 -15.95 1.37
C SER A 67 12.02 -16.39 0.80
N LEU A 68 13.04 -15.54 0.85
CA LEU A 68 14.41 -15.90 0.47
C LEU A 68 15.08 -16.62 1.65
N GLN A 69 15.67 -17.78 1.36
CA GLN A 69 16.48 -18.58 2.30
C GLN A 69 17.97 -18.30 2.09
#